data_AF-A0A1G5B6D3-F1
#
_entry.id   AF-A0A1G5B6D3-F1
#
_cell.length_a   1.000
_cell.length_b   1.000
_cell.length_c   1.000
_cell.angle_alpha   90.00
_cell.angle_beta   90.00
_cell.angle_gamma   90.00
#
_symmetry.space_group_name_H-M   'P 1'
#
loop_
_entity.id
_entity.type
_entity.pdbx_description
1 polymer ?
#
loop_
_entity_poly.entity_id
_entity_poly.type
_entity_poly.pdbx_seq_one_letter_code
_entity_poly.pdbx_strand_id
1 'polypeptide(L)'
;MGLFGKDIKKIIQEVRDKTTYYSDDFRKDIEESFEELRSEYESNSEVVPEFEALVNELKNKLDSADAKKLEAFGSKLNRVNRNARNGVEAMRALSRSQKKLTTETQWLYEEYDH
;
A
#
# COMPACT_ATOMS: atom_id res chain seq x y z
N MET A 1 38.03 29.12 -14.31
CA MET A 1 37.14 28.05 -13.80
C MET A 1 36.97 27.04 -14.92
N GLY A 2 37.71 25.94 -14.85
CA GLY A 2 38.04 25.09 -16.01
C GLY A 2 36.91 24.20 -16.50
N LEU A 3 37.11 23.64 -17.70
CA LEU A 3 36.23 22.70 -18.43
C LEU A 3 35.53 21.67 -17.53
N PHE A 4 36.23 21.15 -16.51
CA PHE A 4 35.69 20.20 -15.52
C PHE A 4 34.47 20.69 -14.74
N GLY A 5 34.34 22.00 -14.47
CA GLY A 5 33.18 22.53 -13.73
C GLY A 5 31.88 22.53 -14.53
N LYS A 6 31.97 22.56 -15.87
CA LYS A 6 30.78 22.57 -16.75
C LYS A 6 30.21 21.16 -16.92
N ASP A 7 31.10 20.17 -17.04
CA ASP A 7 30.74 18.76 -17.14
C ASP A 7 30.15 18.23 -15.82
N ILE A 8 30.72 18.63 -14.67
CA ILE A 8 30.19 18.27 -13.35
C ILE A 8 28.78 18.84 -13.13
N LYS A 9 28.54 20.12 -13.46
CA LYS A 9 27.19 20.71 -13.36
C LYS A 9 26.17 19.99 -14.22
N LYS A 10 26.55 19.59 -15.45
CA LYS A 10 25.70 18.82 -16.33
C LYS A 10 25.35 17.45 -15.74
N ILE A 11 26.34 16.75 -15.15
CA ILE A 11 26.11 15.47 -14.47
C ILE A 11 25.17 15.63 -13.28
N ILE A 12 25.34 16.67 -12.46
CA ILE A 12 24.45 16.95 -11.32
C ILE A 12 23.01 17.17 -11.79
N GLN A 13 22.84 17.97 -12.84
CA GLN A 13 21.52 18.22 -13.44
C GLN A 13 20.88 16.92 -13.96
N GLU A 14 21.62 16.10 -14.71
CA GLU A 14 21.11 14.82 -15.22
C GLU A 14 20.73 13.85 -14.11
N VAL A 15 21.50 13.80 -13.01
CA VAL A 15 21.18 12.98 -11.84
C VAL A 15 19.89 13.47 -11.17
N ARG A 16 19.73 14.79 -11.02
CA ARG A 16 18.52 15.40 -10.44
C ARG A 16 17.29 15.10 -11.29
N ASP A 17 17.37 15.32 -12.59
CA ASP A 17 16.25 15.12 -13.51
C ASP A 17 15.79 13.66 -13.49
N LYS A 18 16.74 12.71 -13.53
CA LYS A 18 16.43 11.28 -13.41
C LYS A 18 15.87 10.91 -12.05
N THR A 19 16.45 11.42 -10.96
CA THR A 19 15.97 11.12 -9.61
C THR A 19 14.55 11.64 -9.39
N THR A 20 14.25 12.83 -9.89
CA THR A 20 12.91 13.44 -9.83
C THR A 20 11.92 12.60 -10.64
N TYR A 21 12.28 12.28 -11.89
CA TYR A 21 11.46 11.42 -12.75
C TYR A 21 11.11 10.09 -12.10
N TYR A 22 12.10 9.33 -11.62
CA TYR A 22 11.84 8.04 -10.98
C TYR A 22 11.10 8.18 -9.64
N SER A 23 11.35 9.23 -8.86
CA SER A 23 10.65 9.45 -7.59
C SER A 23 9.17 9.73 -7.80
N ASP A 24 8.83 10.53 -8.81
CA ASP A 24 7.43 10.81 -9.20
C ASP A 24 6.75 9.58 -9.79
N ASP A 25 7.46 8.80 -10.62
CA ASP A 25 6.97 7.56 -11.22
C ASP A 25 6.66 6.52 -10.14
N PHE A 26 7.61 6.25 -9.22
CA PHE A 26 7.38 5.34 -8.10
C PHE A 26 6.27 5.80 -7.18
N ARG A 27 6.14 7.11 -6.95
CA ARG A 27 5.04 7.65 -6.16
C ARG A 27 3.70 7.33 -6.81
N LYS A 28 3.59 7.51 -8.13
CA LYS A 28 2.38 7.22 -8.88
C LYS A 28 2.04 5.72 -8.82
N ASP A 29 3.01 4.85 -9.09
CA ASP A 29 2.83 3.40 -9.03
C ASP A 29 2.35 2.92 -7.66
N ILE A 30 2.93 3.46 -6.57
CA ILE A 30 2.53 3.13 -5.20
C ILE A 30 1.12 3.63 -4.89
N GLU A 31 0.74 4.81 -5.40
CA GLU A 31 -0.59 5.38 -5.22
C GLU A 31 -1.65 4.58 -5.97
N GLU A 32 -1.38 4.18 -7.22
CA GLU A 32 -2.24 3.30 -8.01
C GLU A 32 -2.40 1.93 -7.33
N SER A 33 -1.30 1.30 -6.92
CA SER A 33 -1.32 0.01 -6.21
C SER A 33 -2.10 0.09 -4.89
N PHE A 34 -2.02 1.23 -4.18
CA PHE A 34 -2.78 1.44 -2.95
C PHE A 34 -4.28 1.54 -3.21
N GLU A 35 -4.70 2.32 -4.21
CA GLU A 35 -6.13 2.49 -4.53
C GLU A 35 -6.73 1.20 -5.08
N GLU A 36 -5.99 0.43 -5.88
CA GLU A 36 -6.41 -0.90 -6.34
C GLU A 36 -6.65 -1.84 -5.15
N LEU A 37 -5.64 -2.01 -4.29
CA LEU A 37 -5.73 -2.91 -3.14
C LEU A 37 -6.84 -2.48 -2.17
N ARG A 38 -7.01 -1.17 -1.98
CA ARG A 38 -8.07 -0.61 -1.15
C ARG A 38 -9.44 -0.90 -1.74
N SER A 39 -9.62 -0.68 -3.04
CA SER A 39 -10.90 -0.90 -3.71
C SER A 39 -11.30 -2.38 -3.65
N GLU A 40 -10.36 -3.30 -3.90
CA GLU A 40 -10.60 -4.75 -3.80
C GLU A 40 -10.92 -5.19 -2.37
N TYR A 41 -10.29 -4.58 -1.36
CA TYR A 41 -10.60 -4.87 0.03
C TYR A 41 -11.99 -4.34 0.42
N GLU A 42 -12.31 -3.10 0.04
CA GLU A 42 -13.61 -2.49 0.31
C GLU A 42 -14.76 -3.27 -0.37
N SER A 43 -14.57 -3.74 -1.62
CA SER A 43 -15.56 -4.55 -2.33
C SER A 43 -15.85 -5.90 -1.66
N ASN A 44 -14.90 -6.45 -0.91
CA ASN A 44 -15.01 -7.74 -0.23
C ASN A 44 -15.23 -7.61 1.29
N SER A 45 -15.44 -6.40 1.79
CA SER A 45 -15.50 -6.12 3.23
C SER A 45 -16.68 -6.80 3.94
N GLU A 46 -17.78 -7.05 3.22
CA GLU A 46 -19.00 -7.70 3.73
C GLU A 46 -18.91 -9.23 3.76
N VAL A 47 -17.96 -9.85 3.05
CA VAL A 47 -17.87 -11.32 2.92
C VAL A 47 -17.72 -12.02 4.28
N VAL A 48 -16.94 -11.43 5.19
CA VAL A 48 -16.74 -11.99 6.52
C VAL A 48 -17.97 -11.83 7.42
N PRO A 49 -18.58 -10.63 7.54
CA PRO A 49 -19.88 -10.47 8.20
C PRO A 49 -20.97 -11.40 7.68
N GLU A 50 -21.10 -11.53 6.35
CA GLU A 50 -22.07 -12.43 5.72
C GLU A 50 -21.80 -13.90 6.09
N PHE A 51 -20.53 -14.32 6.07
CA PHE A 51 -20.15 -15.66 6.46
C PHE A 51 -20.44 -15.92 7.95
N GLU A 52 -20.17 -14.96 8.84
CA GLU A 52 -20.48 -15.10 10.27
C GLU A 52 -21.99 -15.19 10.53
N ALA A 53 -22.80 -14.40 9.82
CA ALA A 53 -24.26 -14.48 9.88
C ALA A 53 -24.75 -15.87 9.44
N LEU A 54 -24.25 -16.37 8.30
CA LEU A 54 -24.58 -17.70 7.79
C LEU A 54 -24.20 -18.81 8.79
N VAL A 55 -23.02 -18.72 9.40
CA VAL A 55 -22.57 -19.70 10.40
C VAL A 55 -23.50 -19.67 11.62
N ASN A 56 -23.94 -18.50 12.09
CA ASN A 56 -24.85 -18.39 13.22
C ASN A 56 -26.24 -18.97 12.93
N GLU A 57 -26.75 -18.83 11.70
CA GLU A 57 -28.01 -19.46 11.28
C GLU A 57 -27.91 -20.99 11.19
N LEU A 58 -26.76 -21.51 10.76
CA LEU A 58 -26.54 -22.95 10.56
C LEU A 58 -26.15 -23.69 11.83
N LYS A 59 -25.54 -23.02 12.82
CA LYS A 59 -25.09 -23.62 14.08
C LYS A 59 -26.16 -24.43 14.81
N ASN A 60 -27.41 -23.98 14.76
CA ASN A 60 -28.54 -24.67 15.43
C ASN A 60 -29.10 -25.85 14.62
N LYS A 61 -28.66 -26.03 13.37
CA LYS A 61 -29.15 -27.05 12.44
C LYS A 61 -28.09 -28.13 12.14
N LEU A 62 -26.86 -27.93 12.62
CA LEU A 62 -25.71 -28.80 12.36
C LEU A 62 -25.36 -29.66 13.57
N ASP A 63 -24.71 -30.79 13.29
CA ASP A 63 -24.08 -31.60 14.31
C ASP A 63 -22.89 -30.85 14.96
N SER A 64 -22.63 -31.14 16.23
CA SER A 64 -21.61 -30.49 17.07
C SER A 64 -20.20 -30.53 16.44
N ALA A 65 -19.87 -31.61 15.73
CA ALA A 65 -18.60 -31.75 15.04
C ALA A 65 -18.46 -30.81 13.83
N ASP A 66 -19.53 -30.61 13.06
CA ASP A 66 -19.51 -29.78 11.86
C ASP A 66 -19.64 -28.28 12.20
N ALA A 67 -20.39 -27.95 13.25
CA ALA A 67 -20.43 -26.60 13.81
C ALA A 67 -19.02 -26.11 14.22
N LYS A 68 -18.23 -26.97 14.89
CA LYS A 68 -16.84 -26.66 15.26
C LYS A 68 -15.91 -26.45 14.06
N LYS A 69 -16.09 -27.22 12.98
CA LYS A 69 -15.31 -27.03 11.75
C LYS A 69 -15.61 -25.68 11.09
N LEU A 70 -16.89 -25.29 11.06
CA LEU A 70 -17.34 -23.99 10.53
C LEU A 70 -16.81 -22.81 11.35
N GLU A 71 -16.83 -22.91 12.68
CA GLU A 71 -16.21 -21.90 13.56
C GLU A 71 -14.69 -21.77 13.35
N ALA A 72 -14.00 -22.91 13.22
CA ALA A 72 -12.56 -22.92 12.93
C ALA A 72 -12.25 -22.31 11.56
N PHE A 73 -13.10 -22.54 10.56
CA PHE A 73 -12.98 -21.92 9.25
C PHE A 73 -13.25 -20.41 9.30
N GLY A 74 -14.31 -19.97 9.98
CA GLY A 74 -14.60 -18.55 10.20
C GLY A 74 -13.46 -17.82 10.90
N SER A 75 -12.83 -18.46 11.89
CA SER A 75 -11.64 -17.92 12.56
C SER A 75 -10.44 -17.73 11.61
N LYS A 76 -10.24 -18.66 10.66
CA LYS A 76 -9.19 -18.54 9.64
C LYS A 76 -9.53 -17.44 8.64
N LEU A 77 -10.79 -17.36 8.19
CA LEU A 77 -11.26 -16.32 7.28
C LEU A 77 -11.09 -14.93 7.89
N ASN A 78 -11.42 -14.77 9.17
CA ASN A 78 -11.17 -13.54 9.93
C ASN A 78 -9.69 -13.15 9.97
N ARG A 79 -8.78 -14.10 10.11
CA ARG A 79 -7.33 -13.83 10.05
C ARG A 79 -6.90 -13.35 8.67
N VAL A 80 -7.43 -13.96 7.60
CA VAL A 80 -7.16 -13.52 6.22
C VAL A 80 -7.67 -12.09 6.01
N ASN A 81 -8.89 -11.78 6.45
CA ASN A 81 -9.45 -10.43 6.38
C ASN A 81 -8.60 -9.40 7.14
N ARG A 82 -8.14 -9.74 8.35
CA ARG A 82 -7.23 -8.90 9.13
C ARG A 82 -5.91 -8.65 8.41
N ASN A 83 -5.33 -9.68 7.80
CA ASN A 83 -4.09 -9.56 7.04
C ASN A 83 -4.27 -8.67 5.81
N ALA A 84 -5.40 -8.80 5.10
CA ALA A 84 -5.73 -7.94 3.96
C ALA A 84 -5.86 -6.47 4.39
N ARG A 85 -6.59 -6.20 5.48
CA ARG A 85 -6.69 -4.86 6.08
C ARG A 85 -5.32 -4.29 6.44
N ASN A 86 -4.48 -5.07 7.11
CA ASN A 86 -3.13 -4.64 7.47
C ASN A 86 -2.28 -4.32 6.22
N GLY A 87 -2.46 -5.08 5.12
CA GLY A 87 -1.82 -4.81 3.84
C GLY A 87 -2.24 -3.45 3.26
N VAL A 88 -3.54 -3.14 3.27
CA VAL A 88 -4.06 -1.82 2.86
C VAL A 88 -3.48 -0.71 3.73
N GLU A 89 -3.44 -0.89 5.05
CA GLU A 89 -2.87 0.10 5.97
C GLU A 89 -1.36 0.29 5.75
N ALA A 90 -0.61 -0.78 5.48
CA ALA A 90 0.81 -0.73 5.15
C ALA A 90 1.07 0.02 3.83
N MET A 91 0.28 -0.26 2.78
CA MET A 91 0.37 0.44 1.50
C MET A 91 0.03 1.92 1.63
N ARG A 92 -0.97 2.26 2.46
CA ARG A 92 -1.30 3.66 2.78
C ARG A 92 -0.12 4.37 3.43
N ALA A 93 0.55 3.71 4.37
CA ALA A 93 1.72 4.26 5.06
C ALA A 93 2.89 4.45 4.08
N LEU A 94 3.13 3.47 3.20
CA LEU A 94 4.15 3.53 2.16
C LEU A 94 3.91 4.69 1.19
N SER A 95 2.69 4.83 0.67
CA SER A 95 2.30 5.93 -0.22
C SER A 95 2.57 7.30 0.42
N ARG A 96 2.18 7.48 1.68
CA ARG A 96 2.45 8.71 2.45
C ARG A 96 3.94 8.97 2.65
N SER A 97 4.70 7.93 2.98
CA SER A 97 6.15 8.03 3.17
C SER A 97 6.84 8.42 1.87
N GLN A 98 6.48 7.78 0.75
CA GLN A 98 7.05 8.10 -0.55
C GLN A 98 6.75 9.55 -0.95
N LYS A 99 5.49 10.00 -0.81
CA LYS A 99 5.10 11.38 -1.09
C LYS A 99 5.90 12.39 -0.26
N LYS A 100 6.16 12.08 1.01
CA LYS A 100 6.97 12.92 1.90
C LYS A 100 8.42 12.98 1.38
N LEU A 101 9.04 11.83 1.10
CA LEU A 101 10.41 11.75 0.59
C LEU A 101 10.59 12.48 -0.73
N THR A 102 9.65 12.35 -1.67
CA THR A 102 9.68 13.08 -2.95
C THR A 102 9.66 14.59 -2.74
N THR A 103 8.78 15.08 -1.86
CA THR A 103 8.70 16.52 -1.51
C THR A 103 9.99 17.02 -0.86
N GLU A 104 10.52 16.30 0.12
CA GLU A 104 11.76 16.67 0.81
C GLU A 104 12.96 16.69 -0.15
N THR A 105 13.02 15.72 -1.07
CA THR A 105 14.07 15.65 -2.09
C THR A 105 14.00 16.84 -3.04
N GLN A 106 12.80 17.26 -3.45
CA GLN A 106 12.59 18.43 -4.30
C GLN A 106 13.06 19.72 -3.59
N TRP A 107 12.72 19.90 -2.32
CA TRP A 107 13.16 21.05 -1.52
C TRP A 107 14.68 21.12 -1.37
N LEU A 108 15.34 19.98 -1.13
CA LEU A 108 16.81 19.93 -1.05
C LEU A 108 17.47 20.39 -2.35
N TYR A 109 16.87 20.07 -3.50
CA TYR A 109 17.39 20.54 -4.78
C TYR A 109 17.16 22.04 -4.98
N GLU A 110 16.02 22.58 -4.56
CA GLU A 110 15.74 24.02 -4.60
C GLU A 110 16.68 24.80 -3.68
N GLU A 111 16.99 24.28 -2.49
CA GLU A 111 17.96 24.89 -1.56
C GLU A 111 19.39 24.88 -2.12
N TYR A 112 19.78 23.86 -2.87
CA TYR A 112 21.09 23.79 -3.52
C TYR A 112 21.25 24.77 -4.69
N ASP A 113 20.15 25.19 -5.30
CA ASP A 113 20.14 26.15 -6.42
C ASP A 113 20.29 27.62 -5.96
N HIS A 114 20.13 27.88 -4.66
CA HIS A 114 20.22 29.21 -4.03
C HIS A 114 21.61 29.49 -3.42
#